data_AF-A0AAW8FNB8-F1
#
_entry.id   AF-A0AAW8FNB8-F1
#
_cell.length_a   1.000
_cell.length_b   1.000
_cell.length_c   1.000
_cell.angle_alpha   90.00
_cell.angle_beta   90.00
_cell.angle_gamma   90.00
#
_symmetry.space_group_name_H-M   'P 1'
#
loop_
_entity.id
_entity.type
_entity.pdbx_description
1 polymer ?
#
loop_
_entity_poly.entity_id
_entity_poly.type
_entity_poly.pdbx_seq_one_letter_code
_entity_poly.pdbx_strand_id
1 'polypeptide(L)'
;MRATKRVAHGLAVALELGGIVTLPTDGCADFAVAAPDRTVVGKAKAGFVGVLYGSASGLKTSTKQVFSQNSAGTPGTAEVGHRFGSALTTADLDRNGYTDLVVASGSARATC
;
A
#
# COMPACT_ATOMS: atom_id res chain seq x y z
N MET A 1 -19.27 12.84 -29.01
CA MET A 1 -19.50 14.10 -28.26
C MET A 1 -20.42 13.73 -27.09
N ARG A 2 -20.10 13.80 -25.79
CA ARG A 2 -19.23 14.64 -24.99
C ARG A 2 -18.60 13.80 -23.87
N ALA A 3 -17.28 13.85 -23.73
CA ALA A 3 -16.61 13.41 -22.52
C ALA A 3 -16.84 14.47 -21.43
N THR A 4 -17.73 14.20 -20.48
CA THR A 4 -17.78 15.00 -19.25
C THR A 4 -16.69 14.50 -18.32
N LYS A 5 -15.54 15.18 -18.39
CA LYS A 5 -14.45 15.13 -17.43
C LYS A 5 -15.02 15.40 -16.03
N ARG A 6 -15.15 14.38 -15.19
CA ARG A 6 -15.43 14.57 -13.76
C ARG A 6 -14.11 14.53 -13.02
N VAL A 7 -13.65 15.70 -12.62
CA VAL A 7 -12.62 15.85 -11.59
C VAL A 7 -13.32 15.55 -10.27
N ALA A 8 -13.04 14.40 -9.67
CA ALA A 8 -13.42 14.14 -8.29
C ALA A 8 -12.29 14.67 -7.39
N HIS A 9 -12.58 15.77 -6.69
CA HIS A 9 -11.78 16.27 -5.58
C HIS A 9 -11.93 15.32 -4.39
N GLY A 10 -11.12 14.25 -4.36
CA GLY A 10 -10.87 13.49 -3.14
C GLY A 10 -9.67 14.11 -2.46
N LEU A 11 -9.82 14.57 -1.22
CA LEU A 11 -8.75 15.01 -0.35
C LEU A 11 -7.67 13.92 -0.28
N ALA A 12 -6.64 14.02 -1.12
CA ALA A 12 -5.40 13.31 -0.93
C ALA A 12 -4.74 14.00 0.26
N VAL A 13 -4.89 13.43 1.45
CA VAL A 13 -3.97 13.70 2.54
C VAL A 13 -2.61 13.14 2.07
N ALA A 14 -1.89 13.95 1.31
CA ALA A 14 -0.47 13.83 1.15
C ALA A 14 0.15 14.27 2.48
N LEU A 15 0.10 13.39 3.48
CA LEU A 15 1.31 13.25 4.29
C LEU A 15 2.39 12.78 3.30
N GLU A 16 3.63 13.17 3.53
CA GLU A 16 4.75 13.10 2.55
C GLU A 16 5.19 11.68 2.12
N LEU A 17 4.30 10.86 1.55
CA LEU A 17 4.44 9.42 1.55
C LEU A 17 4.84 8.84 0.18
N GLY A 18 5.87 8.00 0.21
CA GLY A 18 6.23 7.12 -0.91
C GLY A 18 5.06 6.22 -1.30
N GLY A 19 4.75 6.18 -2.59
CA GLY A 19 3.88 5.18 -3.22
C GLY A 19 2.36 5.31 -2.99
N ILE A 20 1.63 5.68 -4.05
CA ILE A 20 0.18 5.50 -4.18
C ILE A 20 -0.06 4.56 -5.39
N VAL A 21 -0.91 3.54 -5.26
CA VAL A 21 -1.28 2.68 -6.41
C VAL A 21 -2.73 2.20 -6.36
N THR A 22 -3.31 1.96 -7.53
CA THR A 22 -4.67 1.45 -7.74
C THR A 22 -4.60 0.03 -8.30
N LEU A 23 -5.35 -0.91 -7.71
CA LEU A 23 -5.31 -2.33 -8.09
C LEU A 23 -6.71 -2.81 -8.50
N PRO A 24 -6.95 -3.23 -9.75
CA PRO A 24 -8.17 -3.96 -10.09
C PRO A 24 -7.98 -5.42 -9.66
N THR A 25 -8.58 -5.82 -8.55
CA THR A 25 -8.50 -7.20 -8.05
C THR A 25 -9.82 -7.93 -8.30
N ASP A 26 -10.97 -7.35 -8.00
CA ASP A 26 -12.29 -8.01 -8.03
C ASP A 26 -13.26 -7.40 -9.07
N GLY A 27 -12.73 -6.70 -10.07
CA GLY A 27 -13.52 -5.90 -11.01
C GLY A 27 -13.87 -4.50 -10.50
N CYS A 28 -13.59 -4.21 -9.22
CA CYS A 28 -13.52 -2.85 -8.69
C CYS A 28 -12.06 -2.48 -8.40
N ALA A 29 -11.76 -1.18 -8.47
CA ALA A 29 -10.44 -0.65 -8.18
C ALA A 29 -10.23 -0.51 -6.66
N ASP A 30 -9.23 -1.19 -6.12
CA ASP A 30 -8.70 -1.01 -4.77
C ASP A 30 -7.68 0.13 -4.72
N PHE A 31 -7.42 0.62 -3.52
CA PHE A 31 -6.46 1.69 -3.27
C PHE A 31 -5.46 1.30 -2.18
N ALA A 32 -4.17 1.36 -2.50
CA ALA A 32 -3.09 1.16 -1.54
C ALA A 32 -2.30 2.44 -1.30
N VAL A 33 -1.99 2.70 -0.02
CA VAL A 33 -1.16 3.83 0.42
C VAL A 33 -0.14 3.35 1.44
N ALA A 34 1.12 3.76 1.28
CA ALA A 34 2.17 3.43 2.22
C ALA A 34 2.45 4.59 3.19
N ALA A 35 2.99 4.25 4.35
CA ALA A 35 3.44 5.20 5.36
C ALA A 35 4.83 4.81 5.89
N PRO A 36 5.89 4.88 5.05
CA PRO A 36 7.22 4.32 5.36
C PRO A 36 7.88 4.89 6.62
N ASP A 37 7.61 6.12 7.00
CA ASP A 37 8.27 6.76 8.16
C ASP A 37 7.53 6.55 9.50
N ARG A 38 6.45 5.76 9.52
CA ARG A 38 5.68 5.50 10.73
C ARG A 38 6.31 4.44 11.62
N THR A 39 6.10 4.60 12.92
CA THR A 39 6.49 3.63 13.94
C THR A 39 5.56 2.42 13.93
N VAL A 40 6.12 1.22 13.92
CA VAL A 40 5.39 -0.05 13.99
C VAL A 40 6.01 -0.91 15.09
N VAL A 41 5.19 -1.40 16.03
CA VAL A 41 5.64 -2.18 17.21
C VAL A 41 6.84 -1.56 17.94
N GLY A 42 6.81 -0.23 18.14
CA GLY A 42 7.88 0.52 18.81
C GLY A 42 9.15 0.78 17.99
N LYS A 43 9.20 0.35 16.72
CA LYS A 43 10.34 0.57 15.81
C LYS A 43 10.11 1.81 14.96
N ALA A 44 10.87 2.88 15.21
CA ALA A 44 10.74 4.14 14.47
C ALA A 44 11.06 3.95 12.98
N LYS A 45 10.28 4.57 12.09
CA LYS A 45 10.45 4.47 10.63
C LYS A 45 10.48 3.02 10.11
N ALA A 46 9.71 2.13 10.75
CA ALA A 46 9.53 0.77 10.29
C ALA A 46 8.59 0.68 9.08
N GLY A 47 7.57 1.53 9.04
CA GLY A 47 6.65 1.65 7.91
C GLY A 47 5.53 0.60 7.86
N PHE A 48 4.43 0.96 7.20
CA PHE A 48 3.31 0.06 6.90
C PHE A 48 2.63 0.47 5.57
N VAL A 49 1.79 -0.41 5.04
CA VAL A 49 0.90 -0.15 3.89
C VAL A 49 -0.54 -0.42 4.28
N GLY A 50 -1.44 0.51 3.96
CA GLY A 50 -2.88 0.33 4.10
C GLY A 50 -3.52 0.06 2.74
N VAL A 51 -4.48 -0.87 2.71
CA VAL A 51 -5.28 -1.20 1.51
C VAL A 51 -6.76 -0.99 1.82
N LEU A 52 -7.43 -0.21 0.97
CA LEU A 52 -8.86 0.01 0.95
C LEU A 52 -9.45 -0.73 -0.24
N TYR A 53 -10.46 -1.57 0.02
CA TYR A 53 -11.09 -2.33 -1.04
C TYR A 53 -12.08 -1.49 -1.85
N GLY A 54 -12.11 -1.73 -3.15
CA GLY A 54 -13.09 -1.22 -4.08
C GLY A 54 -14.47 -1.84 -3.87
N SER A 55 -15.46 -1.18 -4.44
CA SER A 55 -16.82 -1.70 -4.59
C SER A 55 -17.51 -0.96 -5.73
N ALA A 56 -18.66 -1.48 -6.16
CA ALA A 56 -19.53 -0.79 -7.10
C ALA A 56 -19.96 0.62 -6.61
N SER A 57 -19.92 0.88 -5.30
CA SER A 57 -20.24 2.18 -4.70
C SER A 57 -19.00 3.03 -4.36
N GLY A 58 -17.81 2.63 -4.79
CA GLY A 58 -16.52 3.26 -4.44
C GLY A 58 -15.78 2.54 -3.32
N LEU A 59 -14.80 3.21 -2.70
CA LEU A 59 -13.94 2.59 -1.67
C LEU A 59 -14.72 2.25 -0.39
N LYS A 60 -14.55 1.03 0.10
CA LYS A 60 -15.07 0.57 1.39
C LYS A 60 -14.17 1.07 2.53
N THR A 61 -14.51 2.20 3.12
CA THR A 61 -13.71 2.79 4.23
C THR A 61 -13.90 2.07 5.57
N SER A 62 -14.99 1.32 5.73
CA SER A 62 -15.25 0.48 6.90
C SER A 62 -14.31 -0.72 7.01
N THR A 63 -13.80 -1.20 5.87
CA THR A 63 -13.04 -2.45 5.79
C THR A 63 -11.70 -2.17 5.11
N LYS A 64 -10.63 -2.25 5.88
CA LYS A 64 -9.26 -1.99 5.41
C LYS A 64 -8.32 -3.06 5.93
N GLN A 65 -7.29 -3.35 5.15
CA GLN A 65 -6.15 -4.15 5.59
C GLN A 65 -4.95 -3.25 5.86
N VAL A 66 -4.13 -3.63 6.83
CA VAL A 66 -2.87 -2.95 7.14
C VAL A 66 -1.76 -4.00 7.20
N PHE A 67 -0.74 -3.79 6.39
CA PHE A 67 0.41 -4.66 6.25
C PHE A 67 1.67 -3.98 6.74
N SER A 68 2.49 -4.72 7.47
CA SER A 68 3.85 -4.33 7.85
C SER A 68 4.75 -5.57 7.77
N GLN A 69 6.06 -5.41 7.99
CA GLN A 69 6.96 -6.57 8.06
C GLN A 69 6.60 -7.56 9.18
N ASN A 70 5.79 -7.16 10.17
CA ASN A 70 5.26 -8.04 11.23
C ASN A 70 3.94 -8.73 10.88
N SER A 71 3.32 -8.43 9.74
CA SER A 71 2.07 -9.07 9.34
C SER A 71 2.30 -10.54 9.04
N ALA A 72 1.33 -11.40 9.40
CA ALA A 72 1.41 -12.82 9.11
C ALA A 72 1.64 -13.07 7.61
N GLY A 73 2.55 -13.99 7.29
CA GLY A 73 2.95 -14.28 5.91
C GLY A 73 3.94 -13.29 5.29
N THR A 74 4.30 -12.20 5.96
CA THR A 74 5.39 -11.31 5.52
C THR A 74 6.71 -11.76 6.13
N PRO A 75 7.75 -12.06 5.34
CA PRO A 75 9.04 -12.49 5.89
C PRO A 75 9.73 -11.40 6.71
N GLY A 76 10.36 -11.82 7.82
CA GLY A 76 11.14 -10.95 8.69
C GLY A 76 10.32 -10.33 9.83
N THR A 77 10.87 -9.28 10.44
CA THR A 77 10.24 -8.51 11.52
C THR A 77 10.58 -7.04 11.33
N ALA A 78 9.69 -6.12 11.74
CA ALA A 78 9.97 -4.70 11.62
C ALA A 78 11.24 -4.29 12.38
N GLU A 79 12.05 -3.48 11.73
CA GLU A 79 13.26 -2.88 12.30
C GLU A 79 13.25 -1.36 12.12
N VAL A 80 14.07 -0.69 12.92
CA VAL A 80 14.17 0.77 12.87
C VAL A 80 14.76 1.18 11.52
N GLY A 81 14.04 2.05 10.79
CA GLY A 81 14.50 2.56 9.50
C GLY A 81 14.33 1.61 8.30
N HIS A 82 13.66 0.46 8.45
CA HIS A 82 13.34 -0.42 7.33
C HIS A 82 12.34 0.18 6.35
N ARG A 83 11.51 1.14 6.76
CA ARG A 83 10.65 1.91 5.86
C ARG A 83 9.86 1.03 4.90
N PHE A 84 9.20 -0.01 5.42
CA PHE A 84 8.28 -0.86 4.66
C PHE A 84 7.22 0.01 3.97
N GLY A 85 7.05 -0.19 2.66
CA GLY A 85 6.26 0.72 1.83
C GLY A 85 7.05 1.91 1.28
N SER A 86 8.38 1.84 1.24
CA SER A 86 9.24 2.87 0.65
C SER A 86 9.02 3.03 -0.86
N ALA A 87 8.59 1.97 -1.54
CA ALA A 87 8.10 1.96 -2.91
C ALA A 87 7.01 0.90 -3.06
N LEU A 88 6.07 1.16 -3.98
CA LEU A 88 4.99 0.25 -4.34
C LEU A 88 5.01 0.01 -5.86
N THR A 89 4.75 -1.22 -6.29
CA THR A 89 4.44 -1.53 -7.69
C THR A 89 3.42 -2.67 -7.75
N THR A 90 2.85 -2.91 -8.93
CA THR A 90 1.75 -3.86 -9.11
C THR A 90 1.93 -4.67 -10.38
N ALA A 91 1.61 -5.95 -10.31
CA ALA A 91 1.60 -6.88 -11.43
C ALA A 91 0.75 -8.10 -11.05
N ASP A 92 0.24 -8.85 -12.03
CA ASP A 92 -0.28 -10.20 -11.79
C ASP A 92 0.90 -11.18 -11.87
N LEU A 93 1.48 -11.51 -10.72
CA LEU A 93 2.73 -12.27 -10.60
C LEU A 93 2.50 -13.79 -10.64
N ASP A 94 1.34 -14.26 -10.20
CA ASP A 94 0.98 -15.68 -10.17
C ASP A 94 0.02 -16.11 -11.30
N ARG A 95 -0.44 -15.15 -12.13
CA ARG A 95 -1.32 -15.35 -13.30
C ARG A 95 -2.69 -15.88 -12.94
N ASN A 96 -3.20 -15.52 -11.77
CA ASN A 96 -4.54 -15.91 -11.34
C ASN A 96 -5.64 -14.93 -11.80
N GLY A 97 -5.27 -13.84 -12.49
CA GLY A 97 -6.19 -12.82 -12.98
C GLY A 97 -6.50 -11.70 -11.97
N TYR A 98 -5.84 -11.71 -10.80
CA TYR A 98 -5.89 -10.66 -9.78
C TYR A 98 -4.59 -9.87 -9.81
N THR A 99 -4.66 -8.56 -9.57
CA THR A 99 -3.45 -7.73 -9.48
C THR A 99 -2.78 -7.91 -8.10
N ASP A 100 -1.51 -8.26 -8.08
CA ASP A 100 -0.70 -8.30 -6.86
C ASP A 100 -0.06 -6.94 -6.54
N LEU A 101 0.14 -6.69 -5.24
CA LEU A 101 0.87 -5.55 -4.71
C LEU A 101 2.27 -5.98 -4.25
N VAL A 102 3.30 -5.40 -4.84
CA VAL A 102 4.69 -5.56 -4.41
C VAL A 102 5.09 -4.35 -3.56
N VAL A 103 5.61 -4.65 -2.37
CA VAL A 103 6.01 -3.64 -1.38
C VAL A 103 7.50 -3.72 -1.12
N ALA A 104 8.22 -2.62 -1.35
CA ALA A 104 9.62 -2.53 -1.01
C ALA A 104 9.84 -2.19 0.47
N SER A 105 10.89 -2.74 1.05
CA SER A 105 11.43 -2.36 2.35
C SER A 105 12.90 -2.02 2.17
N GLY A 106 13.35 -0.94 2.78
CA GLY A 106 14.77 -0.65 2.93
C GLY A 106 15.44 -1.63 3.89
N SER A 107 16.72 -1.89 3.67
CA SER A 107 17.58 -2.64 4.58
C SER A 107 18.26 -1.67 5.53
N ALA A 108 18.08 -1.83 6.84
CA ALA A 108 18.94 -1.19 7.81
C ALA A 108 20.27 -1.96 7.80
N ARG A 109 21.13 -1.63 6.82
CA ARG A 109 22.54 -2.01 6.74
C ARG A 109 22.81 -3.45 7.23
N ALA A 110 22.60 -4.44 6.36
CA ALA A 110 23.33 -5.69 6.51
C ALA A 110 24.82 -5.35 6.36
N THR A 111 25.52 -5.13 7.47
CA THR A 111 26.98 -5.20 7.48
C THR A 111 27.32 -6.62 7.07
N CYS A 112 27.92 -6.76 5.89
CA CYS A 112 28.75 -7.92 5.59
C CYS A 112 29.89 -8.00 6.62
#